data_AF-A0A2E6ATL3-F1
#
_entry.id   AF-A0A2E6ATL3-F1
#
_cell.length_a   1.000
_cell.length_b   1.000
_cell.length_c   1.000
_cell.angle_alpha   90.00
_cell.angle_beta   90.00
_cell.angle_gamma   90.00
#
_symmetry.space_group_name_H-M   'P 1'
#
loop_
_entity.id
_entity.type
_entity.pdbx_description
1 polymer ?
#
loop_
_entity_poly.entity_id
_entity_poly.type
_entity_poly.pdbx_seq_one_letter_code
_entity_poly.pdbx_strand_id
1 'polypeptide(L)' 'MEVNTESLVPGLLCLAYLAYCVIVKGAFWKSKFNLKDRHDGEWVTPQEGPIFFILMVLLFSGIGIYLTIEGLNII' A
#
# COMPACT_ATOMS: atom_id res chain seq x y z
N MET A 1 -0.08 -26.62 -11.04
CA MET A 1 -0.68 -25.38 -10.54
C MET A 1 -0.36 -24.33 -11.58
N GLU A 2 -1.34 -23.97 -12.40
CA GLU A 2 -1.17 -22.86 -13.35
C GLU A 2 -1.10 -21.58 -12.51
N VAL A 3 -0.22 -20.65 -12.84
CA VAL A 3 -0.08 -19.41 -12.08
C VAL A 3 -0.83 -18.33 -12.84
N ASN A 4 -1.84 -17.74 -12.21
CA ASN A 4 -2.55 -16.59 -12.77
C ASN A 4 -1.69 -15.34 -12.56
N THR A 5 -0.87 -15.02 -13.56
CA THR A 5 0.01 -13.84 -13.54
C THR A 5 -0.76 -12.51 -13.48
N GLU A 6 -2.00 -12.47 -13.97
CA GLU A 6 -2.83 -11.25 -13.97
C GLU A 6 -3.24 -10.83 -12.56
N SER A 7 -3.49 -11.80 -11.66
CA SER A 7 -3.75 -11.54 -10.23
C SER A 7 -2.45 -11.50 -9.41
N LEU A 8 -1.47 -12.37 -9.73
CA LEU A 8 -0.24 -12.49 -8.95
C LEU A 8 0.63 -11.22 -8.97
N VAL A 9 0.85 -10.65 -10.17
CA VAL A 9 1.70 -9.47 -10.34
C VAL A 9 1.19 -8.26 -9.54
N PRO A 10 -0.09 -7.83 -9.64
CA PRO A 10 -0.59 -6.71 -8.83
C PRO A 10 -0.60 -7.03 -7.33
N GLY A 11 -0.83 -8.29 -6.93
CA GLY A 11 -0.71 -8.72 -5.53
C GLY A 11 0.68 -8.49 -4.96
N LEU A 12 1.71 -8.97 -5.68
CA LEU A 12 3.11 -8.79 -5.29
C LEU A 12 3.53 -7.31 -5.30
N LEU A 13 3.07 -6.52 -6.28
CA LEU A 13 3.35 -5.09 -6.33
C LEU A 13 2.71 -4.33 -5.16
N CYS A 14 1.49 -4.69 -4.76
CA CYS A 14 0.84 -4.14 -3.56
C CYS A 14 1.68 -4.39 -2.30
N LEU A 15 2.12 -5.63 -2.12
CA LEU A 15 2.92 -6.02 -0.95
C LEU A 15 4.31 -5.38 -0.96
N ALA A 16 4.96 -5.29 -2.13
CA ALA A 16 6.25 -4.64 -2.28
C ALA A 16 6.16 -3.13 -2.01
N TYR A 17 5.11 -2.46 -2.50
CA TYR A 17 4.87 -1.05 -2.22
C TYR A 17 4.61 -0.81 -0.73
N LEU A 18 3.80 -1.66 -0.10
CA LEU A 18 3.56 -1.59 1.33
C LEU A 18 4.87 -1.77 2.13
N ALA A 19 5.67 -2.76 1.79
CA ALA A 19 6.97 -3.00 2.42
C ALA A 19 7.92 -1.82 2.24
N TYR A 20 7.99 -1.23 1.04
CA TYR A 20 8.77 -0.01 0.80
C TYR A 20 8.30 1.15 1.69
N CYS A 21 7.00 1.36 1.83
CA CYS A 21 6.45 2.43 2.65
C CYS A 21 6.67 2.22 4.15
N VAL A 22 6.64 0.97 4.63
CA VAL A 22 6.93 0.61 6.03
C VAL A 22 8.44 0.72 6.32
N ILE A 23 9.29 0.13 5.46
CA ILE A 23 10.73 -0.04 5.70
C ILE A 23 11.51 1.22 5.37
N VAL A 24 11.29 1.78 4.18
CA VAL A 24 12.12 2.90 3.66
C VAL A 24 11.58 4.23 4.14
N LYS A 25 10.25 4.42 4.10
CA LYS A 25 9.65 5.69 4.51
C LYS A 25 9.32 5.74 6.00
N GLY A 26 9.33 4.61 6.71
CA GLY A 26 9.06 4.51 8.15
C GLY A 26 7.64 4.90 8.58
N ALA A 27 6.84 5.48 7.68
CA ALA A 27 5.45 5.89 7.80
C ALA A 27 5.01 6.64 6.52
N PHE A 28 3.83 6.33 5.97
CA PHE A 28 3.23 7.06 4.83
C PHE A 28 3.04 8.57 5.12
N TRP A 29 2.95 8.99 6.39
CA TRP A 29 2.81 10.41 6.74
C TRP A 29 4.15 11.15 6.86
N LYS A 30 5.28 10.44 7.04
CA LYS A 30 6.63 11.03 7.00
C LYS A 30 7.08 11.26 5.56
N SER A 31 6.54 10.47 4.64
CA SER A 31 6.49 10.87 3.24
C SER A 31 5.75 12.20 3.21
N LYS A 32 6.48 13.29 3.01
CA LYS A 32 5.89 14.51 2.49
C LYS A 32 5.22 14.13 1.17
N PHE A 33 3.97 13.68 1.20
CA PHE A 33 2.99 14.02 0.18
C PHE A 33 2.76 15.54 0.26
N ASN A 34 3.86 16.32 0.23
CA ASN A 34 3.84 17.72 -0.06
C ASN A 34 3.54 17.78 -1.54
N LEU A 35 2.26 17.81 -1.87
CA LEU A 35 1.78 18.52 -3.03
C LEU A 35 2.00 20.01 -2.80
N LYS A 36 3.24 20.44 -2.53
CA LYS A 36 3.56 21.86 -2.42
C LYS A 36 3.31 22.57 -3.77
N ASP A 37 3.22 21.81 -4.86
CA ASP A 37 2.95 22.27 -6.22
C ASP A 37 1.48 22.14 -6.65
N ARG A 38 0.55 21.73 -5.78
CA ARG A 38 -0.89 21.86 -6.04
C ARG A 38 -1.55 22.51 -4.84
N HIS A 39 -1.90 23.78 -5.03
CA HIS A 39 -2.70 24.62 -4.15
C HIS A 39 -3.67 23.83 -3.24
N ASP A 40 -3.55 24.08 -1.93
CA ASP A 40 -4.60 24.06 -0.91
C ASP A 40 -5.09 22.72 -0.31
N GLY A 41 -4.18 21.90 0.25
CA GLY A 41 -4.60 20.99 1.33
C GLY A 41 -3.63 19.87 1.68
N GLU A 42 -3.27 19.78 2.97
CA GLU A 42 -2.80 18.51 3.54
C GLU A 42 -3.98 17.51 3.49
N TRP A 43 -3.88 16.47 2.66
CA TRP A 43 -4.94 15.42 2.56
C TRP A 43 -5.15 14.65 3.86
N VAL A 44 -4.15 14.65 4.73
CA VAL A 44 -4.15 14.00 6.03
C VAL A 44 -3.33 14.89 6.95
N THR A 45 -3.94 15.38 8.03
CA THR A 45 -3.20 16.18 9.00
C THR A 45 -2.10 15.33 9.67
N PRO A 46 -1.04 15.93 10.24
CA PRO A 46 -0.01 15.19 10.95
C PRO A 46 -0.55 14.31 12.09
N GLN A 47 -1.71 14.68 12.65
CA GLN A 47 -2.42 13.94 13.69
C GLN A 47 -3.19 12.73 13.15
N GLU A 48 -3.74 12.83 11.93
CA GLU A 48 -4.45 11.73 11.25
C GLU A 48 -3.50 10.77 10.53
N GLY A 49 -2.26 11.21 10.28
CA GLY A 49 -1.21 10.45 9.59
C GLY A 49 -1.03 9.02 10.10
N PRO A 50 -0.90 8.80 11.41
CA PRO A 50 -0.79 7.46 12.00
C PRO A 50 -1.99 6.56 11.71
N ILE A 51 -3.20 7.08 11.81
CA ILE A 51 -4.42 6.31 11.56
C ILE A 51 -4.52 5.97 10.08
N PHE A 52 -4.28 6.96 9.21
CA PHE A 52 -4.26 6.76 7.77
C PHE A 52 -3.22 5.70 7.34
N PHE A 53 -2.04 5.71 7.97
CA PHE A 53 -1.01 4.69 7.73
C PHE A 53 -1.49 3.29 8.09
N ILE A 54 -2.10 3.12 9.26
CA ILE A 54 -2.65 1.82 9.68
C ILE A 54 -3.71 1.35 8.68
N LEU A 55 -4.61 2.24 8.25
CA LEU A 55 -5.64 1.91 7.26
C LEU A 55 -5.04 1.50 5.91
N MET A 56 -4.00 2.20 5.44
CA MET A 56 -3.28 1.81 4.22
C MET A 56 -2.59 0.45 4.38
N VAL A 57 -1.97 0.18 5.54
CA VAL A 57 -1.36 -1.13 5.81
C VAL A 57 -2.41 -2.24 5.73
N LEU A 58 -3.57 -2.07 6.36
CA LEU A 58 -4.66 -3.05 6.33
C LEU A 58 -5.20 -3.26 4.91
N LEU A 59 -5.42 -2.18 4.16
CA LEU A 59 -5.95 -2.23 2.81
C LEU A 59 -4.98 -2.93 1.84
N PHE A 60 -3.73 -2.48 1.78
CA PHE A 60 -2.73 -3.00 0.86
C PHE A 60 -2.28 -4.42 1.23
N SER A 61 -2.25 -4.77 2.51
CA SER A 61 -1.96 -6.15 2.94
C SER A 61 -3.12 -7.07 2.59
N GLY A 62 -4.36 -6.68 2.86
CA GLY A 62 -5.54 -7.49 2.51
C GLY A 62 -5.63 -7.76 1.00
N ILE A 63 -5.58 -6.70 0.19
CA ILE A 63 -5.63 -6.82 -1.28
C ILE A 63 -4.41 -7.58 -1.80
N GLY A 64 -3.21 -7.24 -1.33
CA GLY A 64 -1.97 -7.86 -1.79
C GLY A 64 -1.90 -9.36 -1.48
N ILE A 65 -2.31 -9.77 -0.27
CA ILE A 65 -2.38 -11.18 0.12
C ILE A 65 -3.42 -11.90 -0.72
N TYR A 66 -4.65 -11.36 -0.81
CA TYR A 66 -5.73 -12.01 -1.56
C TYR A 66 -5.33 -12.28 -3.03
N LEU A 67 -4.86 -11.25 -3.72
CA LEU A 67 -4.44 -11.35 -5.13
C LEU A 67 -3.23 -12.27 -5.32
N THR A 68 -2.32 -12.34 -4.35
CA THR A 68 -1.18 -13.25 -4.41
C THR A 68 -1.63 -14.71 -4.28
N ILE A 69 -2.55 -14.99 -3.34
CA ILE A 69 -3.05 -16.34 -3.10
C ILE A 69 -3.93 -16.80 -4.29
N GLU A 70 -4.79 -15.92 -4.81
CA GLU A 70 -5.56 -16.14 -6.04
C GLU A 70 -4.64 -16.35 -7.25
N GLY A 71 -3.60 -15.52 -7.39
CA GLY A 71 -2.60 -15.64 -8.45
C GLY A 71 -1.81 -16.95 -8.41
N LEU A 72 -1.60 -17.49 -7.21
CA LEU A 72 -0.99 -18.81 -7.02
C LEU A 72 -2.01 -19.95 -7.14
N ASN A 73 -3.30 -19.70 -7.43
CA ASN A 73 -4.34 -20.73 -7.49
C ASN A 73 -4.38 -21.62 -6.22
N ILE A 74 -4.16 -21.02 -5.05
CA ILE A 74 -4.27 -21.68 -3.74
C ILE A 74 -5.72 -21.67 -3.23
N ILE A 75 -6.49 -20.64 -3.63
CA ILE A 75 -7.96 -20.52 -3.48
C ILE A 75 -8.58 -20.19 -4.83
#